data_AF-A0A3N0V0T9-F1
#
_entry.id   AF-A0A3N0V0T9-F1
#
_cell.length_a   1.000
_cell.length_b   1.000
_cell.length_c   1.000
_cell.angle_alpha   90.00
_cell.angle_beta   90.00
_cell.angle_gamma   90.00
#
_symmetry.space_group_name_H-M   'P 1'
#
loop_
_entity.id
_entity.type
_entity.pdbx_description
1 polymer ?
#
loop_
_entity_poly.entity_id
_entity_poly.type
_entity_poly.pdbx_seq_one_letter_code
_entity_poly.pdbx_strand_id
1 'polypeptide(L)'
;MRGPLNYLMPYPGVEAEYDLLVVDTEFTRLPMEKEAVWSWAEHCRLLAVAIVPLAQSEKPDHFYATRKISKAILSICNPFVRETVIPSMGASVATVAFDDEANLQPSLKSYLATRRRSTGKPPLLAVDWIGDAYLLRPLFEDEPAWLLLDRVPQIEFALDAGWPAERTRHNALHDAEVIRAAFATTLGWSNASD
;
A
#
# COMPACT_ATOMS: atom_id res chain seq x y z
N MET A 1 -11.06 5.03 20.83
CA MET A 1 -9.71 4.92 20.22
C MET A 1 -9.33 3.46 20.19
N ARG A 2 -9.04 2.91 19.01
CA ARG A 2 -8.42 1.58 18.90
C ARG A 2 -6.94 1.72 19.32
N GLY A 3 -6.38 0.76 20.05
CA GLY A 3 -5.02 0.81 20.62
C GLY A 3 -3.89 0.91 19.58
N PRO A 4 -2.61 0.90 20.01
CA PRO A 4 -1.45 0.91 19.10
C PRO A 4 -1.51 -0.28 18.14
N LEU A 5 -1.04 -0.08 16.90
CA LEU A 5 -0.89 -1.16 15.91
C LEU A 5 0.16 -2.16 16.37
N ASN A 6 -0.14 -3.45 16.28
CA ASN A 6 0.86 -4.51 16.39
C ASN A 6 1.38 -4.84 14.99
N TYR A 7 2.70 -4.84 14.81
CA TYR A 7 3.35 -5.17 13.55
C TYR A 7 4.42 -6.23 13.76
N LEU A 8 4.60 -7.04 12.71
CA LEU A 8 5.72 -7.95 12.57
C LEU A 8 6.90 -7.21 11.97
N MET A 9 8.11 -7.67 12.31
CA MET A 9 9.33 -7.32 11.58
C MET A 9 9.60 -8.38 10.51
N PRO A 10 10.26 -8.06 9.38
CA PRO A 10 10.63 -9.05 8.37
C PRO A 10 11.48 -10.16 8.97
N TYR A 11 11.15 -11.42 8.65
CA TYR A 11 11.91 -12.59 9.08
C TYR A 11 11.92 -13.68 8.00
N PRO A 12 12.95 -14.54 7.95
CA PRO A 12 13.02 -15.62 6.97
C PRO A 12 11.87 -16.63 7.12
N GLY A 13 11.18 -16.96 6.03
CA GLY A 13 10.11 -17.96 6.02
C GLY A 13 8.71 -17.40 6.29
N VAL A 14 8.56 -16.09 6.50
CA VAL A 14 7.27 -15.41 6.66
C VAL A 14 6.30 -15.72 5.50
N GLU A 15 6.83 -15.89 4.29
CA GLU A 15 6.12 -16.24 3.08
C GLU A 15 5.54 -17.66 3.08
N ALA A 16 6.05 -18.55 3.93
CA ALA A 16 5.50 -19.90 4.10
C ALA A 16 4.21 -19.86 4.92
N GLU A 17 4.10 -18.93 5.87
CA GLU A 17 2.98 -18.79 6.80
C GLU A 17 1.87 -17.87 6.27
N TYR A 18 2.25 -16.81 5.54
CA TYR A 18 1.33 -15.75 5.12
C TYR A 18 1.26 -15.59 3.60
N ASP A 19 0.13 -15.06 3.14
CA ASP A 19 0.05 -14.40 1.84
C ASP A 19 0.56 -12.97 2.01
N LEU A 20 1.83 -12.73 1.67
CA LEU A 20 2.46 -11.41 1.77
C LEU A 20 1.93 -10.48 0.68
N LEU A 21 1.35 -9.37 1.11
CA LEU A 21 0.70 -8.39 0.25
C LEU A 21 1.36 -7.03 0.49
N VAL A 22 2.18 -6.56 -0.44
CA VAL A 22 2.86 -5.26 -0.37
C VAL A 22 1.86 -4.15 -0.67
N VAL A 23 1.81 -3.14 0.19
CA VAL A 23 0.82 -2.07 0.17
C VAL A 23 1.54 -0.74 0.11
N ASP A 24 1.01 0.15 -0.71
CA ASP A 24 1.36 1.57 -0.72
C ASP A 24 0.09 2.42 -0.84
N THR A 25 0.12 3.66 -0.31
CA THR A 25 -1.00 4.59 -0.40
C THR A 25 -0.60 5.99 -0.80
N GLU A 26 -1.52 6.64 -1.52
CA GLU A 26 -1.46 8.08 -1.77
C GLU A 26 -2.52 8.78 -0.95
N PHE A 27 -2.22 10.00 -0.47
CA PHE A 27 -3.07 10.69 0.49
C PHE A 27 -2.97 12.22 0.41
N THR A 28 -3.90 12.92 1.05
CA THR A 28 -4.08 14.38 0.86
C THR A 28 -2.93 15.26 1.35
N ARG A 29 -2.13 14.81 2.32
CA ARG A 29 -1.00 15.60 2.84
C ARG A 29 0.01 14.73 3.58
N LEU A 30 1.26 15.16 3.59
CA LEU A 30 2.30 14.62 4.47
C LEU A 30 2.02 14.96 5.96
N PRO A 31 2.54 14.15 6.91
CA PRO A 31 2.57 14.51 8.32
C PRO A 31 3.35 15.80 8.57
N MET A 32 2.92 16.58 9.57
CA MET A 32 3.72 17.71 10.06
C MET A 32 4.84 17.21 11.00
N GLU A 33 5.95 17.95 11.10
CA GLU A 33 7.18 17.57 11.82
C GLU A 33 6.97 17.00 13.24
N LYS A 34 5.91 17.40 13.93
CA LYS A 34 5.59 17.00 15.32
C LYS A 34 4.23 16.33 15.46
N GLU A 35 3.58 16.03 14.34
CA GLU A 35 2.28 15.35 14.34
C GLU A 35 2.48 13.86 14.54
N ALA A 36 1.78 13.29 15.52
CA ALA A 36 1.79 11.85 15.71
C ALA A 36 1.12 11.16 14.50
N VAL A 37 1.71 10.07 13.99
CA VAL A 37 1.24 9.39 12.77
C VAL A 37 -0.22 8.95 12.87
N TRP A 38 -0.66 8.45 14.02
CA TRP A 38 -2.07 8.09 14.23
C TRP A 38 -3.02 9.30 14.12
N SER A 39 -2.59 10.47 14.62
CA SER A 39 -3.35 11.72 14.53
C SER A 39 -3.37 12.21 13.10
N TRP A 40 -2.24 12.12 12.40
CA TRP A 40 -2.16 12.43 10.98
C TRP A 40 -3.17 11.60 10.19
N ALA A 41 -3.21 10.27 10.40
CA ALA A 41 -4.08 9.36 9.68
C ALA A 41 -5.57 9.69 9.87
N GLU A 42 -6.00 10.09 11.07
CA GLU A 42 -7.39 10.51 11.35
C GLU A 42 -7.81 11.77 10.57
N HIS A 43 -6.86 12.66 10.28
CA HIS A 43 -7.09 13.94 9.61
C HIS A 43 -6.68 13.95 8.13
N CYS A 44 -6.11 12.85 7.65
CA CYS A 44 -5.77 12.66 6.25
C CYS A 44 -6.91 11.93 5.51
N ARG A 45 -6.93 12.01 4.19
CA ARG A 45 -7.85 11.22 3.35
C ARG A 45 -7.07 10.41 2.34
N LEU A 46 -7.51 9.17 2.15
CA LEU A 46 -6.95 8.27 1.16
C LEU A 46 -7.29 8.75 -0.25
N LEU A 47 -6.29 8.86 -1.12
CA LEU A 47 -6.45 9.19 -2.54
C LEU A 47 -6.25 7.97 -3.42
N ALA A 48 -5.30 7.10 -3.11
CA ALA A 48 -5.12 5.82 -3.78
C ALA A 48 -4.60 4.76 -2.82
N VAL A 49 -4.86 3.50 -3.11
CA VAL A 49 -4.22 2.36 -2.44
C VAL A 49 -3.92 1.30 -3.48
N ALA A 50 -2.72 0.72 -3.39
CA ALA A 50 -2.37 -0.47 -4.13
C ALA A 50 -2.02 -1.61 -3.18
N ILE A 51 -2.32 -2.83 -3.62
CA ILE A 51 -1.93 -4.06 -2.94
C ILE A 51 -1.40 -5.02 -3.99
N VAL A 52 -0.14 -5.39 -3.88
CA VAL A 52 0.55 -6.29 -4.80
C VAL A 52 1.06 -7.51 -4.03
N PRO A 53 0.61 -8.73 -4.36
CA PRO A 53 1.09 -9.94 -3.72
C PRO A 53 2.57 -10.16 -4.05
N LEU A 54 3.34 -10.62 -3.07
CA LEU A 54 4.74 -10.97 -3.29
C LEU A 54 4.86 -12.08 -4.34
N ALA A 55 4.00 -13.12 -4.24
CA ALA A 55 3.91 -14.23 -5.18
C ALA A 55 2.93 -13.93 -6.33
N GLN A 56 3.44 -13.85 -7.56
CA GLN A 56 2.67 -13.44 -8.75
C GLN A 56 1.90 -14.59 -9.44
N SER A 57 2.12 -15.85 -9.05
CA SER A 57 1.45 -17.00 -9.68
C SER A 57 -0.03 -17.11 -9.33
N GLU A 58 -0.48 -16.42 -8.29
CA GLU A 58 -1.82 -16.55 -7.73
C GLU A 58 -2.70 -15.35 -8.11
N LYS A 59 -3.95 -15.60 -8.48
CA LYS A 59 -4.94 -14.55 -8.76
C LYS A 59 -5.74 -14.17 -7.51
N PRO A 60 -6.21 -12.92 -7.38
CA PRO A 60 -5.88 -11.74 -8.22
C PRO A 60 -4.41 -11.31 -8.08
N ASP A 61 -3.89 -10.72 -9.15
CA ASP A 61 -2.49 -10.32 -9.34
C ASP A 61 -2.15 -8.98 -8.71
N HIS A 62 -3.12 -8.08 -8.57
CA HIS A 62 -3.01 -6.85 -7.79
C HIS A 62 -4.40 -6.27 -7.46
N PHE A 63 -4.43 -5.31 -6.55
CA PHE A 63 -5.55 -4.41 -6.28
C PHE A 63 -5.04 -2.99 -6.43
N TYR A 64 -5.71 -2.16 -7.22
CA TYR A 64 -5.41 -0.74 -7.30
C TYR A 64 -6.69 0.07 -7.31
N ALA A 65 -6.86 0.94 -6.31
CA ALA A 65 -8.05 1.75 -6.15
C ALA A 65 -7.70 3.24 -6.10
N THR A 66 -8.47 4.07 -6.80
CA THR A 66 -8.27 5.52 -6.82
C THR A 66 -9.55 6.26 -6.43
N ARG A 67 -9.37 7.37 -5.71
CA ARG A 67 -10.47 8.25 -5.32
C ARG A 67 -10.86 9.14 -6.49
N LYS A 68 -12.16 9.37 -6.69
CA LYS A 68 -12.63 10.49 -7.51
C LYS A 68 -12.27 11.83 -6.88
N ILE A 69 -11.47 12.63 -7.59
CA ILE A 69 -10.95 13.90 -7.10
C ILE A 69 -12.02 14.99 -7.20
N SER A 70 -12.70 15.27 -6.10
CA SER A 70 -13.69 16.36 -5.99
C SER A 70 -13.03 17.69 -5.59
N LYS A 71 -13.76 18.80 -5.74
CA LYS A 71 -13.29 20.13 -5.27
C LYS A 71 -13.00 20.15 -3.76
N ALA A 72 -13.79 19.40 -2.97
CA ALA A 72 -13.62 19.31 -1.53
C ALA A 72 -12.34 18.53 -1.14
N ILE A 73 -12.01 17.48 -1.89
CA ILE A 73 -10.75 16.76 -1.72
C ILE A 73 -9.57 17.65 -2.13
N LEU A 74 -9.66 18.31 -3.29
CA LEU A 74 -8.62 19.23 -3.75
C LEU A 74 -8.33 20.32 -2.72
N SER A 75 -9.34 20.89 -2.07
CA SER A 75 -9.16 21.98 -1.11
C SER A 75 -8.34 21.58 0.12
N ILE A 76 -8.32 20.30 0.49
CA ILE A 76 -7.51 19.79 1.61
C ILE A 76 -6.16 19.22 1.20
N CYS A 77 -5.91 19.05 -0.11
CA CYS A 77 -4.60 18.62 -0.60
C CYS A 77 -3.55 19.73 -0.44
N ASN A 78 -2.34 19.37 -0.01
CA ASN A 78 -1.20 20.30 -0.06
C ASN A 78 -0.71 20.52 -1.52
N PRO A 79 0.14 21.53 -1.80
CA PRO A 79 0.62 21.80 -3.15
C PRO A 79 1.29 20.62 -3.83
N PHE A 80 2.19 19.92 -3.12
CA PHE A 80 2.88 18.73 -3.62
C PHE A 80 1.90 17.65 -4.11
N VAL A 81 0.86 17.34 -3.32
CA VAL A 81 -0.15 16.35 -3.71
C VAL A 81 -0.93 16.79 -4.94
N ARG A 82 -1.26 18.08 -5.07
CA ARG A 82 -1.99 18.61 -6.23
C ARG A 82 -1.17 18.58 -7.51
N GLU A 83 0.12 18.89 -7.40
CA GLU A 83 1.02 19.11 -8.53
C GLU A 83 1.77 17.84 -8.95
N THR A 84 1.89 16.86 -8.05
CA THR A 84 2.68 15.65 -8.28
C THR A 84 1.84 14.38 -8.15
N VAL A 85 1.27 14.12 -6.95
CA VAL A 85 0.56 12.86 -6.65
C VAL A 85 -0.68 12.68 -7.54
N ILE A 86 -1.59 13.65 -7.56
CA ILE A 86 -2.86 13.54 -8.31
C ILE A 86 -2.60 13.30 -9.82
N PRO A 87 -1.69 14.03 -10.48
CA PRO A 87 -1.30 13.73 -11.86
C PRO A 87 -0.75 12.30 -12.04
N SER A 88 0.08 11.82 -11.11
CA SER A 88 0.70 10.47 -11.18
C SER A 88 -0.30 9.33 -11.02
N MET A 89 -1.41 9.51 -10.30
CA MET A 89 -2.44 8.47 -10.10
C MET A 89 -3.00 7.91 -11.43
N GLY A 90 -3.01 8.72 -12.49
CA GLY A 90 -3.49 8.33 -13.83
C GLY A 90 -2.50 7.49 -14.65
N ALA A 91 -1.29 7.23 -14.15
CA ALA A 91 -0.27 6.45 -14.85
C ALA A 91 -0.59 4.94 -14.91
N SER A 92 -1.57 4.48 -14.13
CA SER A 92 -2.01 3.07 -14.11
C SER A 92 -3.53 2.99 -14.10
N VAL A 93 -4.09 1.89 -14.62
CA VAL A 93 -5.55 1.71 -14.67
C VAL A 93 -6.05 1.20 -13.32
N ALA A 94 -6.90 1.98 -12.67
CA ALA A 94 -7.52 1.57 -11.41
C ALA A 94 -8.49 0.39 -11.63
N THR A 95 -8.36 -0.64 -10.79
CA THR A 95 -9.32 -1.74 -10.71
C THR A 95 -10.64 -1.31 -10.05
N VAL A 96 -10.57 -0.28 -9.19
CA VAL A 96 -11.71 0.24 -8.44
C VAL A 96 -11.61 1.76 -8.37
N ALA A 97 -12.71 2.46 -8.64
CA ALA A 97 -12.84 3.88 -8.31
C ALA A 97 -13.73 4.03 -7.07
N PHE A 98 -13.38 4.91 -6.14
CA PHE A 98 -14.17 5.18 -4.94
C PHE A 98 -14.38 6.67 -4.71
N ASP A 99 -15.46 7.03 -4.04
CA ASP A 99 -15.75 8.42 -3.65
C ASP A 99 -15.41 8.68 -2.18
N ASP A 100 -15.60 7.66 -1.35
CA ASP A 100 -15.40 7.65 0.11
C ASP A 100 -14.85 6.27 0.52
N GLU A 101 -14.08 6.24 1.60
CA GLU A 101 -13.50 5.05 2.21
C GLU A 101 -14.55 3.94 2.47
N ALA A 102 -15.77 4.28 2.87
CA ALA A 102 -16.84 3.30 3.09
C ALA A 102 -17.20 2.52 1.80
N ASN A 103 -17.07 3.16 0.64
CA ASN A 103 -17.33 2.54 -0.66
C ASN A 103 -16.17 1.66 -1.15
N LEU A 104 -14.97 1.84 -0.58
CA LEU A 104 -13.79 1.03 -0.89
C LEU A 104 -13.81 -0.31 -0.14
N GLN A 105 -14.33 -0.33 1.09
CA GLN A 105 -14.30 -1.50 1.97
C GLN A 105 -14.82 -2.80 1.32
N PRO A 106 -15.97 -2.83 0.61
CA PRO A 106 -16.48 -4.07 0.03
C PRO A 106 -15.53 -4.66 -1.03
N SER A 107 -14.93 -3.81 -1.87
CA SER A 107 -13.98 -4.24 -2.90
C SER A 107 -12.70 -4.78 -2.30
N LEU A 108 -12.16 -4.09 -1.28
CA LEU A 108 -10.98 -4.54 -0.54
C LEU A 108 -11.23 -5.88 0.16
N LYS A 109 -12.37 -6.03 0.84
CA LYS A 109 -12.79 -7.28 1.49
C LYS A 109 -12.92 -8.42 0.48
N SER A 110 -13.50 -8.16 -0.69
CA SER A 110 -13.63 -9.13 -1.77
C SER A 110 -12.26 -9.58 -2.31
N TYR A 111 -11.35 -8.63 -2.54
CA TYR A 111 -9.99 -8.91 -3.00
C TYR A 111 -9.24 -9.83 -2.01
N LEU A 112 -9.21 -9.46 -0.73
CA LEU A 112 -8.52 -10.24 0.31
C LEU A 112 -9.15 -11.61 0.54
N ALA A 113 -10.48 -11.71 0.48
CA ALA A 113 -11.16 -12.99 0.57
C ALA A 113 -10.82 -13.90 -0.63
N THR A 114 -10.64 -13.32 -1.81
CA THR A 114 -10.24 -14.06 -3.01
C THR A 114 -8.80 -14.56 -2.90
N ARG A 115 -7.87 -13.69 -2.47
CA ARG A 115 -6.48 -14.04 -2.16
C ARG A 115 -6.36 -15.17 -1.14
N ARG A 116 -7.09 -15.08 -0.03
CA ARG A 116 -7.12 -16.13 1.00
C ARG A 116 -7.64 -17.46 0.46
N ARG A 117 -8.63 -17.44 -0.44
CA ARG A 117 -9.15 -18.66 -1.07
C ARG A 117 -8.16 -19.28 -2.05
N SER A 118 -7.40 -18.48 -2.80
CA SER A 118 -6.41 -19.01 -3.77
C SER A 118 -5.17 -19.56 -3.07
N THR A 119 -4.65 -18.87 -2.07
CA THR A 119 -3.40 -19.26 -1.39
C THR A 119 -3.60 -20.22 -0.22
N GLY A 120 -4.79 -20.25 0.38
CA GLY A 120 -5.04 -20.95 1.64
C GLY A 120 -4.37 -20.30 2.86
N LYS A 121 -3.69 -19.16 2.68
CA LYS A 121 -2.92 -18.47 3.74
C LYS A 121 -3.65 -17.21 4.23
N PRO A 122 -3.46 -16.83 5.50
CA PRO A 122 -3.92 -15.53 5.98
C PRO A 122 -3.15 -14.39 5.29
N PRO A 123 -3.81 -13.27 4.94
CA PRO A 123 -3.11 -12.11 4.38
C PRO A 123 -2.26 -11.42 5.44
N LEU A 124 -1.06 -10.99 5.05
CA LEU A 124 -0.16 -10.13 5.83
C LEU A 124 0.16 -8.89 5.00
N LEU A 125 -0.33 -7.73 5.43
CA LEU A 125 -0.18 -6.47 4.72
C LEU A 125 1.16 -5.83 5.07
N ALA A 126 2.02 -5.67 4.08
CA ALA A 126 3.38 -5.18 4.23
C ALA A 126 3.48 -3.73 3.73
N VAL A 127 3.86 -2.80 4.61
CA VAL A 127 3.99 -1.37 4.32
C VAL A 127 5.42 -0.92 4.58
N ASP A 128 5.99 -0.06 3.75
CA ASP A 128 7.31 0.56 3.98
C ASP A 128 7.23 1.73 4.96
N TRP A 129 6.05 2.34 5.12
CA TRP A 129 5.79 3.37 6.11
C TRP A 129 4.57 3.04 6.99
N ILE A 130 4.72 3.22 8.31
CA ILE A 130 3.66 2.86 9.28
C ILE A 130 2.39 3.71 9.13
N GLY A 131 2.48 4.87 8.47
CA GLY A 131 1.33 5.73 8.21
C GLY A 131 0.27 5.06 7.35
N ASP A 132 0.67 4.26 6.35
CA ASP A 132 -0.26 3.53 5.48
C ASP A 132 -1.13 2.57 6.28
N ALA A 133 -0.54 1.85 7.23
CA ALA A 133 -1.27 0.95 8.11
C ALA A 133 -2.30 1.70 8.98
N TYR A 134 -1.91 2.86 9.55
CA TYR A 134 -2.85 3.69 10.31
C TYR A 134 -3.98 4.26 9.45
N LEU A 135 -3.67 4.70 8.23
CA LEU A 135 -4.63 5.26 7.28
C LEU A 135 -5.63 4.22 6.81
N LEU A 136 -5.18 2.99 6.56
CA LEU A 136 -6.03 1.90 6.07
C LEU A 136 -6.78 1.17 7.19
N ARG A 137 -6.34 1.24 8.46
CA ARG A 137 -6.97 0.52 9.59
C ARG A 137 -8.49 0.68 9.67
N PRO A 138 -9.09 1.87 9.46
CA PRO A 138 -10.54 2.03 9.50
C PRO A 138 -11.30 1.26 8.40
N LEU A 139 -10.62 0.78 7.36
CA LEU A 139 -11.22 0.00 6.27
C LEU A 139 -11.47 -1.47 6.65
N PHE A 140 -10.96 -1.91 7.81
CA PHE A 140 -11.04 -3.29 8.24
C PHE A 140 -11.97 -3.46 9.45
N GLU A 141 -12.92 -4.40 9.30
CA GLU A 141 -13.76 -4.90 10.39
C GLU A 141 -12.87 -5.57 11.45
N ASP A 142 -12.09 -6.57 11.01
CA ASP A 142 -11.06 -7.25 11.79
C ASP A 142 -9.67 -6.74 11.39
N GLU A 143 -8.88 -6.28 12.35
CA GLU A 143 -7.55 -5.73 12.09
C GLU A 143 -6.64 -6.80 11.43
N PRO A 144 -6.09 -6.54 10.22
CA PRO A 144 -5.20 -7.49 9.58
C PRO A 144 -3.85 -7.52 10.29
N ALA A 145 -3.07 -8.56 10.03
CA ALA A 145 -1.67 -8.56 10.41
C ALA A 145 -0.90 -7.56 9.54
N TRP A 146 -0.01 -6.79 10.17
CA TRP A 146 0.85 -5.82 9.52
C TRP A 146 2.30 -6.26 9.56
N LEU A 147 3.03 -6.07 8.47
CA LEU A 147 4.47 -6.22 8.37
C LEU A 147 5.07 -4.84 8.06
N LEU A 148 5.99 -4.37 8.88
CA LEU A 148 6.67 -3.10 8.62
C LEU A 148 7.98 -3.36 7.87
N LEU A 149 8.07 -2.85 6.65
CA LEU A 149 9.25 -2.94 5.77
C LEU A 149 10.19 -1.73 5.91
N ASP A 150 9.96 -0.88 6.91
CA ASP A 150 10.82 0.26 7.22
C ASP A 150 12.27 -0.20 7.43
N ARG A 151 13.22 0.58 6.91
CA ARG A 151 14.67 0.34 7.00
C ARG A 151 15.18 -0.95 6.37
N VAL A 152 14.46 -1.49 5.39
CA VAL A 152 15.02 -2.54 4.52
C VAL A 152 15.90 -1.87 3.46
N PRO A 153 17.23 -2.07 3.46
CA PRO A 153 18.15 -1.28 2.63
C PRO A 153 17.87 -1.35 1.13
N GLN A 154 17.41 -2.51 0.64
CA GLN A 154 17.04 -2.70 -0.76
C GLN A 154 15.83 -1.85 -1.15
N ILE A 155 14.87 -1.68 -0.24
CA ILE A 155 13.67 -0.86 -0.45
C ILE A 155 14.06 0.62 -0.41
N GLU A 156 14.86 1.04 0.58
CA GLU A 156 15.38 2.41 0.66
C GLU A 156 16.14 2.80 -0.63
N PHE A 157 17.02 1.92 -1.11
CA PHE A 157 17.73 2.14 -2.37
C PHE A 157 16.77 2.27 -3.56
N ALA A 158 15.78 1.38 -3.68
CA ALA A 158 14.85 1.36 -4.80
C ALA A 158 13.96 2.62 -4.85
N LEU A 159 13.54 3.13 -3.69
CA LEU A 159 12.73 4.34 -3.57
C LEU A 159 13.54 5.63 -3.73
N ASP A 160 14.85 5.62 -3.47
CA ASP A 160 15.72 6.80 -3.60
C ASP A 160 16.46 6.87 -4.95
N ALA A 161 17.44 6.00 -5.17
CA ALA A 161 18.34 6.07 -6.33
C ALA A 161 18.06 5.02 -7.41
N GLY A 162 17.41 3.91 -7.04
CA GLY A 162 17.17 2.76 -7.90
C GLY A 162 15.83 2.76 -8.64
N TRP A 163 15.18 3.92 -8.74
CA TRP A 163 13.82 4.00 -9.30
C TRP A 163 13.80 3.62 -10.80
N PRO A 164 12.93 2.68 -11.22
CA PRO A 164 12.87 2.24 -12.62
C PRO A 164 12.26 3.32 -13.54
N ALA A 165 12.83 3.48 -14.74
CA ALA A 165 12.51 4.58 -15.65
C ALA A 165 11.10 4.46 -16.28
N GLU A 166 10.59 3.25 -16.40
CA GLU A 166 9.27 2.92 -16.93
C GLU A 166 8.13 3.14 -15.93
N ARG A 167 8.44 3.50 -14.68
CA ARG A 167 7.46 3.75 -13.63
C ARG A 167 7.41 5.21 -13.21
N THR A 168 6.21 5.66 -12.89
CA THR A 168 5.95 6.99 -12.36
C THR A 168 5.96 6.95 -10.84
N ARG A 169 6.78 7.79 -10.18
CA ARG A 169 6.75 8.00 -8.73
C ARG A 169 5.42 8.58 -8.26
N HIS A 170 5.08 8.32 -7.01
CA HIS A 170 3.85 8.81 -6.39
C HIS A 170 2.59 8.26 -7.08
N ASN A 171 2.71 7.01 -7.53
CA ASN A 171 1.60 6.21 -7.98
C ASN A 171 1.63 4.94 -7.15
N ALA A 172 0.63 4.77 -6.28
CA ALA A 172 0.64 3.68 -5.31
C ALA A 172 0.89 2.29 -5.92
N LEU A 173 0.42 2.01 -7.14
CA LEU A 173 0.68 0.72 -7.77
C LEU A 173 2.16 0.57 -8.13
N HIS A 174 2.74 1.58 -8.78
CA HIS A 174 4.16 1.55 -9.13
C HIS A 174 5.05 1.49 -7.89
N ASP A 175 4.75 2.31 -6.87
CA ASP A 175 5.46 2.35 -5.60
C ASP A 175 5.40 0.96 -4.93
N ALA A 176 4.20 0.36 -4.78
CA ALA A 176 4.05 -1.00 -4.24
C ALA A 176 4.78 -2.07 -5.06
N GLU A 177 4.78 -1.97 -6.39
CA GLU A 177 5.52 -2.92 -7.25
C GLU A 177 7.05 -2.77 -7.11
N VAL A 178 7.55 -1.56 -6.90
CA VAL A 178 8.99 -1.29 -6.66
C VAL A 178 9.39 -1.86 -5.30
N ILE A 179 8.60 -1.57 -4.26
CA ILE A 179 8.80 -2.10 -2.90
C ILE A 179 8.77 -3.63 -2.94
N ARG A 180 7.82 -4.24 -3.65
CA ARG A 180 7.74 -5.69 -3.82
C ARG A 180 8.99 -6.28 -4.45
N ALA A 181 9.47 -5.70 -5.55
CA ALA A 181 10.66 -6.21 -6.25
C ALA A 181 11.93 -6.12 -5.37
N ALA A 182 12.09 -4.99 -4.66
CA ALA A 182 13.18 -4.79 -3.72
C ALA A 182 13.11 -5.76 -2.52
N PHE A 183 11.91 -5.97 -1.99
CA PHE A 183 11.70 -6.90 -0.87
C PHE A 183 11.92 -8.36 -1.28
N ALA A 184 11.45 -8.76 -2.47
CA ALA A 184 11.72 -10.10 -3.01
C ALA A 184 13.23 -10.38 -3.12
N THR A 185 14.01 -9.39 -3.56
CA THR A 185 15.48 -9.48 -3.60
C THR A 185 16.07 -9.73 -2.21
N THR A 186 15.53 -9.08 -1.18
CA THR A 186 15.96 -9.25 0.22
C THR A 186 15.72 -10.67 0.73
N LEU A 187 14.60 -11.29 0.33
CA LEU A 187 14.26 -12.67 0.68
C LEU A 187 15.02 -13.73 -0.16
N GLY A 188 15.87 -13.31 -1.09
CA GLY A 188 16.50 -14.23 -2.04
C GLY A 188 15.51 -14.86 -3.03
N TRP A 189 14.32 -14.26 -3.18
CA TRP A 189 13.36 -14.62 -4.20
C TRP A 189 13.85 -14.05 -5.54
N SER A 190 14.64 -14.84 -6.26
CA SER A 190 14.78 -14.67 -7.70
C SER A 190 13.44 -15.02 -8.34
N ASN A 191 12.82 -14.08 -9.06
CA ASN A 191 11.78 -14.39 -10.04
C ASN A 191 12.40 -15.35 -11.09
N ALA A 192 12.43 -16.64 -10.81
CA ALA A 192 12.71 -17.65 -11.82
C ALA A 192 11.41 -17.88 -12.59
N SER A 193 11.14 -17.03 -13.57
CA SER A 193 10.31 -17.27 -14.77
C SER A 193 10.07 -15.95 -15.51
N ASP A 194 10.99 -15.57 -16.41
CA ASP A 194 10.62 -15.03 -17.71
C ASP A 194 10.81 -16.17 -18.74
#